data_AF-A0A8T2K2J1-F1
#
_entry.id   AF-A0A8T2K2J1-F1
#
_cell.length_a   1.000
_cell.length_b   1.000
_cell.length_c   1.000
_cell.angle_alpha   90.00
_cell.angle_beta   90.00
_cell.angle_gamma   90.00
#
_symmetry.space_group_name_H-M   'P 1'
#
loop_
_entity.id
_entity.type
_entity.pdbx_description
1 polymer ?
#
loop_
_entity_poly.entity_id
_entity_poly.type
_entity_poly.pdbx_seq_one_letter_code
_entity_poly.pdbx_strand_id
1 'polypeptide(L)'
;MQTCHSVHDLESFAIDKAPRAAYYIPEYISEAEEECLLRQIYNAPKPKWTQLSGRKLQNWVTTINLGSHAILDFYLPISQENQNQVPSTEDERHILSLLLEPRSLLVIREALYTSYLHGISPQNDDTLNSTVVNLDCCSANAGDTLERDTRVSLTIRYVPKVLKTPLLLGRRR
;
A
#
# COMPACT_ATOMS: atom_id res chain seq x y z
N MET A 1 -22.50 -2.65 -23.74
CA MET A 1 -21.07 -3.02 -23.58
C MET A 1 -20.31 -1.72 -23.39
N GLN A 2 -20.00 -1.39 -22.14
CA GLN A 2 -19.36 -0.14 -21.77
C GLN A 2 -17.88 -0.23 -22.17
N THR A 3 -17.45 0.71 -23.00
CA THR A 3 -16.10 0.81 -23.55
C THR A 3 -15.10 0.98 -22.41
N CYS A 4 -14.07 0.14 -22.38
CA CYS A 4 -12.91 0.29 -21.51
C CYS A 4 -12.30 1.67 -21.81
N HIS A 5 -12.53 2.63 -20.91
CA HIS A 5 -11.89 3.94 -20.99
C HIS A 5 -10.38 3.72 -21.01
N SER A 6 -9.71 4.43 -21.93
CA SER A 6 -8.25 4.59 -22.04
C SER A 6 -7.55 4.15 -20.77
N VAL A 7 -6.69 3.12 -20.84
CA VAL A 7 -5.74 2.82 -19.77
C VAL A 7 -5.00 4.14 -19.53
N HIS A 8 -5.34 4.86 -18.47
CA HIS A 8 -4.67 6.11 -18.18
C HIS A 8 -3.21 5.74 -17.96
N ASP A 9 -2.31 6.52 -18.54
CA ASP A 9 -0.89 6.30 -18.33
C ASP A 9 -0.63 6.41 -16.83
N LEU A 10 -0.22 5.31 -16.19
CA LEU A 10 -0.02 5.27 -14.74
C LEU A 10 0.96 6.38 -14.30
N GLU A 11 1.88 6.76 -15.17
CA GLU A 11 2.83 7.85 -14.94
C GLU A 11 2.17 9.22 -14.70
N SER A 12 0.94 9.46 -15.17
CA SER A 12 0.20 10.70 -14.85
C SER A 12 -0.26 10.76 -13.40
N PHE A 13 -0.18 9.66 -12.66
CA PHE A 13 -0.54 9.55 -11.25
C PHE A 13 0.68 9.36 -10.35
N ALA A 14 1.89 9.57 -10.88
CA ALA A 14 3.11 9.49 -10.08
C ALA A 14 3.11 10.56 -9.00
N ILE A 15 3.51 10.18 -7.79
CA ILE A 15 3.65 11.12 -6.68
C ILE A 15 5.05 11.74 -6.77
N ASP A 16 5.13 12.98 -7.24
CA ASP A 16 6.41 13.67 -7.57
C ASP A 16 7.41 13.71 -6.41
N LYS A 17 6.88 13.84 -5.19
CA LYS A 17 7.66 13.93 -3.95
C LYS A 17 7.99 12.56 -3.34
N ALA A 18 7.57 11.47 -3.97
CA ALA A 18 7.94 10.11 -3.59
C ALA A 18 8.95 9.53 -4.60
N PRO A 19 9.72 8.49 -4.24
CA PRO A 19 10.42 7.70 -5.24
C PRO A 19 9.45 7.28 -6.36
N ARG A 20 9.92 7.27 -7.64
CA ARG A 20 9.15 6.89 -8.87
C ARG A 20 8.70 5.42 -8.87
N ALA A 21 7.91 5.09 -7.87
CA ALA A 21 7.48 3.77 -7.47
C ALA A 21 6.16 3.84 -6.67
N ALA A 22 5.64 5.03 -6.38
CA ALA A 22 4.33 5.25 -5.81
C ALA A 22 3.45 6.03 -6.79
N TYR A 23 2.24 5.54 -7.00
CA TYR A 23 1.22 6.17 -7.81
C TYR A 23 -0.10 6.19 -7.03
N TYR A 24 -0.81 7.31 -7.09
CA TYR A 24 -2.04 7.52 -6.34
C TYR A 24 -3.15 8.03 -7.25
N ILE A 25 -4.26 7.30 -7.27
CA ILE A 25 -5.42 7.63 -8.10
C ILE A 25 -6.60 7.89 -7.16
N PRO A 26 -7.02 9.16 -6.95
CA PRO A 26 -8.21 9.48 -6.19
C PRO A 26 -9.47 9.04 -6.96
N GLU A 27 -10.57 8.76 -6.24
CA GLU A 27 -11.87 8.40 -6.84
C GLU A 27 -11.76 7.30 -7.93
N TYR A 28 -10.92 6.29 -7.69
CA TYR A 28 -10.67 5.18 -8.62
C TYR A 28 -11.90 4.30 -8.82
N ILE A 29 -12.74 4.18 -7.79
CA ILE A 29 -14.06 3.57 -7.87
C ILE A 29 -15.12 4.60 -7.48
N SER A 30 -16.34 4.40 -7.94
CA SER A 30 -17.49 5.21 -7.55
C SER A 30 -18.00 4.85 -6.14
N GLU A 31 -18.76 5.76 -5.54
CA GLU A 31 -19.47 5.53 -4.27
C GLU A 31 -20.36 4.27 -4.32
N ALA A 32 -21.05 4.04 -5.43
CA ALA A 32 -21.91 2.86 -5.61
C ALA A 32 -21.10 1.55 -5.65
N GLU A 33 -19.90 1.57 -6.24
CA GLU A 33 -18.99 0.41 -6.25
C GLU A 33 -18.42 0.15 -4.85
N GLU A 34 -18.03 1.20 -4.12
CA GLU A 34 -17.59 1.10 -2.72
C GLU A 34 -18.67 0.50 -1.83
N GLU A 35 -19.92 0.99 -1.91
CA GLU A 35 -21.03 0.47 -1.13
C GLU A 35 -21.28 -1.03 -1.43
N CYS A 36 -21.24 -1.40 -2.70
CA CYS A 36 -21.38 -2.78 -3.14
C CYS A 36 -20.26 -3.68 -2.60
N LEU A 37 -19.01 -3.23 -2.65
CA LEU A 37 -17.85 -3.97 -2.13
C LEU A 37 -17.91 -4.13 -0.62
N LEU A 38 -18.16 -3.05 0.13
CA LEU A 38 -18.29 -3.09 1.58
C LEU A 38 -19.40 -4.06 2.00
N ARG A 39 -20.57 -4.00 1.34
CA ARG A 39 -21.68 -4.93 1.60
C ARG A 39 -21.26 -6.38 1.39
N GLN A 40 -20.55 -6.70 0.30
CA GLN A 40 -20.08 -8.06 0.04
C GLN A 40 -19.06 -8.53 1.09
N ILE A 41 -18.13 -7.65 1.49
CA ILE A 41 -17.10 -7.95 2.49
C ILE A 41 -17.73 -8.24 3.85
N TYR A 42 -18.65 -7.41 4.32
CA TYR A 42 -19.30 -7.60 5.63
C TYR A 42 -20.25 -8.79 5.66
N ASN A 43 -20.86 -9.15 4.53
CA ASN A 43 -21.70 -10.34 4.41
C ASN A 43 -20.91 -11.64 4.19
N ALA A 44 -19.62 -11.55 3.89
CA ALA A 44 -18.80 -12.73 3.67
C ALA A 44 -18.63 -13.54 4.97
N PRO A 45 -18.72 -14.88 4.94
CA PRO A 45 -18.43 -15.69 6.10
C PRO A 45 -16.96 -15.46 6.54
N LYS A 46 -16.75 -15.27 7.84
CA LYS A 46 -15.41 -14.98 8.39
C LYS A 46 -14.38 -16.04 7.95
N PRO A 47 -13.16 -15.64 7.57
CA PRO A 47 -12.24 -16.51 6.84
C PRO A 47 -11.70 -17.68 7.67
N LYS A 48 -11.39 -18.77 6.96
CA LYS A 48 -10.48 -19.85 7.39
C LYS A 48 -9.09 -19.55 6.82
N TRP A 49 -8.09 -19.43 7.69
CA TRP A 49 -6.70 -19.20 7.28
C TRP A 49 -6.17 -20.32 6.37
N THR A 50 -5.45 -19.97 5.29
CA THR A 50 -4.76 -20.93 4.42
C THR A 50 -3.29 -20.52 4.27
N GLN A 51 -2.37 -21.42 4.59
CA GLN A 51 -0.94 -21.18 4.45
C GLN A 51 -0.48 -21.44 3.01
N LEU A 52 0.22 -20.47 2.40
CA LEU A 52 0.78 -20.58 1.06
C LEU A 52 2.29 -20.81 1.14
N SER A 53 2.79 -21.94 0.60
CA SER A 53 4.22 -22.23 0.48
C SER A 53 4.63 -22.34 -1.00
N GLY A 54 5.92 -22.05 -1.29
CA GLY A 54 6.47 -22.19 -2.65
C GLY A 54 5.87 -21.21 -3.67
N ARG A 55 5.89 -19.92 -3.35
CA ARG A 55 5.41 -18.84 -4.22
C ARG A 55 6.51 -17.81 -4.50
N LYS A 56 6.47 -17.21 -5.69
CA LYS A 56 7.16 -15.94 -5.98
C LYS A 56 6.16 -14.80 -5.82
N LEU A 57 6.67 -13.62 -5.54
CA LEU A 57 5.87 -12.41 -5.38
C LEU A 57 6.36 -11.37 -6.39
N GLN A 58 5.44 -10.80 -7.15
CA GLN A 58 5.78 -9.62 -7.96
C GLN A 58 5.93 -8.42 -7.03
N ASN A 59 6.96 -7.59 -7.26
CA ASN A 59 7.22 -6.39 -6.46
C ASN A 59 6.27 -5.23 -6.82
N TRP A 60 4.99 -5.55 -7.02
CA TRP A 60 3.91 -4.62 -7.35
C TRP A 60 2.75 -4.96 -6.42
N VAL A 61 2.31 -3.97 -5.66
CA VAL A 61 1.18 -4.09 -4.76
C VAL A 61 0.22 -2.96 -5.06
N THR A 62 -1.05 -3.33 -5.24
CA THR A 62 -2.12 -2.37 -5.45
C THR A 62 -3.12 -2.49 -4.31
N THR A 63 -3.53 -1.36 -3.75
CA THR A 63 -4.45 -1.30 -2.62
C THR A 63 -5.59 -0.37 -2.96
N ILE A 64 -6.83 -0.89 -2.93
CA ILE A 64 -8.05 -0.07 -2.97
C ILE A 64 -8.44 0.22 -1.52
N ASN A 65 -8.65 1.50 -1.21
CA ASN A 65 -9.03 2.00 0.11
C ASN A 65 -10.55 2.21 0.16
N LEU A 66 -11.23 1.74 1.21
CA LEU A 66 -12.69 1.81 1.35
C LEU A 66 -13.09 2.28 2.75
N GLY A 67 -14.22 2.97 2.85
CA GLY A 67 -14.86 3.37 4.11
C GLY A 67 -14.26 4.65 4.69
N SER A 68 -13.10 4.54 5.32
CA SER A 68 -12.38 5.68 5.92
C SER A 68 -10.96 5.81 5.38
N HIS A 69 -10.27 6.86 5.79
CA HIS A 69 -8.91 7.16 5.37
C HIS A 69 -7.87 6.49 6.27
N ALA A 70 -6.60 6.56 5.86
CA ALA A 70 -5.46 6.31 6.72
C ALA A 70 -4.23 7.08 6.23
N ILE A 71 -3.31 7.38 7.14
CA ILE A 71 -1.95 7.79 6.80
C ILE A 71 -1.05 6.55 6.71
N LEU A 72 -0.41 6.36 5.56
CA LEU A 72 0.62 5.34 5.35
C LEU A 72 2.00 6.01 5.42
N ASP A 73 2.73 5.74 6.49
CA ASP A 73 4.08 6.26 6.70
C ASP A 73 5.13 5.33 6.09
N PHE A 74 6.20 5.91 5.56
CA PHE A 74 7.36 5.21 5.01
C PHE A 74 8.62 5.55 5.78
N TYR A 75 9.41 4.53 6.10
CA TYR A 75 10.62 4.64 6.90
C TYR A 75 11.79 3.90 6.25
N LEU A 76 12.99 4.42 6.48
CA LEU A 76 14.22 3.66 6.21
C LEU A 76 14.28 2.41 7.11
N PRO A 77 14.85 1.29 6.62
CA PRO A 77 15.08 0.12 7.45
C PRO A 77 16.15 0.41 8.51
N ILE A 78 16.08 -0.32 9.63
CA ILE A 78 17.09 -0.23 10.69
C ILE A 78 18.39 -0.86 10.17
N SER A 79 19.41 -0.05 9.90
CA SER A 79 20.73 -0.56 9.50
C SER A 79 21.48 -1.08 10.73
N GLN A 80 21.87 -2.35 10.74
CA GLN A 80 22.64 -2.95 11.84
C GLN A 80 24.16 -2.76 11.69
N GLU A 81 24.65 -2.23 10.57
CA GLU A 81 26.07 -2.33 10.20
C GLU A 81 26.96 -1.16 10.62
N ASN A 82 26.44 0.00 11.02
CA ASN A 82 27.28 1.15 11.40
C ASN A 82 26.75 1.90 12.64
N GLN A 83 27.08 1.41 13.84
CA GLN A 83 26.63 1.95 15.14
C GLN A 83 27.00 3.41 15.45
N ASN A 84 27.68 4.13 14.54
CA ASN A 84 28.22 5.46 14.84
C ASN A 84 27.46 6.64 14.19
N GLN A 85 26.54 6.43 13.23
CA GLN A 85 25.74 7.52 12.60
C GLN A 85 24.39 7.05 11.98
N VAL A 86 23.71 6.05 12.56
CA VAL A 86 22.45 5.53 11.97
C VAL A 86 21.24 6.13 12.70
N PRO A 87 20.22 6.64 11.96
CA PRO A 87 18.97 7.09 12.55
C PRO A 87 18.31 5.93 13.32
N SER A 88 18.26 6.08 14.64
CA SER A 88 17.92 5.03 15.60
C SER A 88 16.46 5.08 16.01
N THR A 89 15.82 6.25 15.91
CA THR A 89 14.40 6.42 16.21
C THR A 89 13.54 6.28 14.96
N GLU A 90 12.25 6.05 15.16
CA GLU A 90 11.28 6.00 14.07
C GLU A 90 11.17 7.34 13.33
N ASP A 91 11.12 8.44 14.09
CA ASP A 91 11.08 9.82 13.56
C ASP A 91 12.29 10.14 12.68
N GLU A 92 13.49 9.75 13.10
CA GLU A 92 14.72 9.97 12.31
C GLU A 92 14.76 9.15 11.00
N ARG A 93 14.00 8.05 10.95
CA ARG A 93 13.90 7.20 9.77
C ARG A 93 12.69 7.53 8.89
N HIS A 94 11.77 8.38 9.34
CA HIS A 94 10.60 8.80 8.58
C HIS A 94 11.03 9.54 7.32
N ILE A 95 10.38 9.21 6.20
CA ILE A 95 10.71 9.79 4.89
C ILE A 95 9.55 10.62 4.38
N LEU A 96 8.38 10.00 4.32
CA LEU A 96 7.16 10.60 3.79
C LEU A 96 5.94 9.83 4.28
N SER A 97 4.80 10.49 4.17
CA SER A 97 3.48 9.94 4.46
C SER A 97 2.60 10.06 3.23
N LEU A 98 1.68 9.11 3.04
CA LEU A 98 0.63 9.18 2.03
C LEU A 98 -0.74 9.19 2.69
N LEU A 99 -1.61 10.13 2.31
CA LEU A 99 -3.02 10.10 2.66
C LEU A 99 -3.76 9.13 1.73
N LEU A 100 -4.43 8.15 2.32
CA LEU A 100 -5.18 7.12 1.62
C LEU A 100 -6.68 7.33 1.81
N GLU A 101 -7.28 8.23 1.02
CA GLU A 101 -8.73 8.51 1.04
C GLU A 101 -9.56 7.29 0.61
N PRO A 102 -10.83 7.15 1.06
CA PRO A 102 -11.74 6.14 0.53
C PRO A 102 -11.88 6.26 -0.99
N ARG A 103 -12.21 5.15 -1.65
CA ARG A 103 -12.32 4.98 -3.11
C ARG A 103 -11.04 5.19 -3.90
N SER A 104 -9.92 5.46 -3.26
CA SER A 104 -8.64 5.62 -3.95
C SER A 104 -7.95 4.29 -4.26
N LEU A 105 -7.10 4.32 -5.29
CA LEU A 105 -6.15 3.25 -5.60
C LEU A 105 -4.72 3.75 -5.34
N LEU A 106 -4.01 3.00 -4.51
CA LEU A 106 -2.57 3.15 -4.32
C LEU A 106 -1.84 2.03 -5.05
N VAL A 107 -0.83 2.38 -5.86
CA VAL A 107 0.09 1.43 -6.49
C VAL A 107 1.50 1.69 -5.95
N ILE A 108 2.10 0.67 -5.32
CA ILE A 108 3.49 0.71 -4.85
C ILE A 108 4.28 -0.38 -5.57
N ARG A 109 5.47 -0.05 -6.06
CA ARG A 109 6.40 -1.00 -6.68
C ARG A 109 7.84 -0.85 -6.21
N GLU A 110 8.63 -1.86 -6.55
CA GLU A 110 10.10 -1.85 -6.39
C GLU A 110 10.55 -1.48 -4.97
N ALA A 111 11.47 -0.51 -4.83
CA ALA A 111 12.09 -0.17 -3.56
C ALA A 111 11.06 0.18 -2.48
N LEU A 112 10.04 0.98 -2.79
CA LEU A 112 8.96 1.33 -1.84
C LEU A 112 8.22 0.10 -1.32
N TYR A 113 8.17 -0.98 -2.10
CA TYR A 113 7.62 -2.24 -1.64
C TYR A 113 8.63 -3.15 -0.93
N THR A 114 9.88 -3.20 -1.40
CA THR A 114 10.86 -4.22 -0.99
C THR A 114 11.84 -3.77 0.09
N SER A 115 12.08 -2.47 0.20
CA SER A 115 13.24 -1.91 0.90
C SER A 115 12.87 -0.89 1.97
N TYR A 116 11.71 -0.24 1.87
CA TYR A 116 11.20 0.66 2.89
C TYR A 116 10.26 -0.07 3.84
N LEU A 117 10.33 0.28 5.12
CA LEU A 117 9.31 -0.10 6.08
C LEU A 117 8.11 0.82 5.88
N HIS A 118 6.91 0.29 6.05
CA HIS A 118 5.69 1.09 5.98
C HIS A 118 4.72 0.66 7.08
N GLY A 119 3.95 1.63 7.58
CA GLY A 119 3.04 1.41 8.70
C GLY A 119 1.90 2.40 8.70
N ILE A 120 0.85 2.06 9.45
CA ILE A 120 -0.25 2.97 9.77
C ILE A 120 -0.23 3.12 11.29
N SER A 121 0.03 4.33 11.78
CA SER A 121 0.06 4.62 13.22
C SER A 121 -1.30 4.30 13.89
N PRO A 122 -1.35 3.70 15.09
CA PRO A 122 -2.59 3.40 15.81
C PRO A 122 -3.17 4.64 16.52
N GLN A 123 -3.80 5.51 15.75
CA GLN A 123 -4.45 6.75 16.23
C GLN A 123 -5.88 6.88 15.71
N ASN A 124 -6.66 7.78 16.32
CA ASN A 124 -8.07 8.03 16.00
C ASN A 124 -8.27 9.20 15.03
N ASP A 125 -7.29 10.08 14.89
CA ASP A 125 -7.33 11.25 14.02
C ASP A 125 -5.96 11.49 13.39
N ASP A 126 -5.96 12.12 12.22
CA ASP A 126 -4.76 12.45 11.45
C ASP A 126 -4.71 13.95 11.21
N THR A 127 -3.66 14.62 11.73
CA THR A 127 -3.37 16.02 11.39
C THR A 127 -2.43 16.08 10.20
N LEU A 128 -2.92 16.63 9.08
CA LEU A 128 -2.19 16.68 7.83
C LEU A 128 -1.12 17.76 7.88
N ASN A 129 0.14 17.35 7.79
CA ASN A 129 1.27 18.25 7.81
C ASN A 129 2.12 18.09 6.53
N SER A 130 3.26 18.78 6.47
CA SER A 130 4.12 18.79 5.28
C SER A 130 4.75 17.44 4.92
N THR A 131 4.69 16.43 5.80
CA THR A 131 5.17 15.08 5.49
C THR A 131 4.22 14.30 4.58
N VAL A 132 2.95 14.72 4.46
CA VAL A 132 1.97 14.09 3.58
C VAL A 132 2.18 14.61 2.17
N VAL A 133 2.72 13.77 1.29
CA VAL A 133 3.29 14.23 0.02
C VAL A 133 2.32 14.23 -1.17
N ASN A 134 1.15 13.60 -1.04
CA ASN A 134 0.14 13.48 -2.09
C ASN A 134 -1.10 14.37 -1.88
N LEU A 135 -1.02 15.39 -1.01
CA LEU A 135 -2.16 16.28 -0.72
C LEU A 135 -2.66 17.05 -1.94
N ASP A 136 -1.79 17.30 -2.92
CA ASP A 136 -2.12 17.97 -4.19
C ASP A 136 -3.11 17.20 -5.07
N CYS A 137 -3.24 15.89 -4.86
CA CYS A 137 -4.21 15.04 -5.54
C CYS A 137 -5.32 14.51 -4.61
N CYS A 138 -5.36 14.96 -3.36
CA CYS A 138 -6.39 14.60 -2.39
C CYS A 138 -7.43 15.71 -2.23
N SER A 139 -8.56 15.40 -1.59
CA SER A 139 -9.58 16.39 -1.25
C SER A 139 -9.24 17.23 -0.02
N ALA A 140 -8.37 16.72 0.85
CA ALA A 140 -7.95 17.38 2.09
C ALA A 140 -6.73 18.29 1.92
N ASN A 141 -6.57 19.25 2.83
CA ASN A 141 -5.54 20.29 2.79
C ASN A 141 -4.57 20.18 3.96
N ALA A 142 -3.37 20.75 3.80
CA ALA A 142 -2.41 20.88 4.89
C ALA A 142 -3.02 21.71 6.03
N GLY A 143 -2.91 21.20 7.26
CA GLY A 143 -3.52 21.77 8.46
C GLY A 143 -4.88 21.17 8.84
N ASP A 144 -5.51 20.39 7.97
CA ASP A 144 -6.76 19.69 8.30
C ASP A 144 -6.49 18.59 9.34
N THR A 145 -7.48 18.35 10.20
CA THR A 145 -7.52 17.19 11.09
C THR A 145 -8.68 16.30 10.66
N LEU A 146 -8.37 15.04 10.30
CA LEU A 146 -9.33 14.07 9.82
C LEU A 146 -9.59 13.00 10.88
N GLU A 147 -10.86 12.77 11.24
CA GLU A 147 -11.26 11.72 12.18
C GLU A 147 -11.35 10.37 11.45
N ARG A 148 -10.71 9.33 12.00
CA ARG A 148 -10.72 7.98 11.44
C ARG A 148 -11.98 7.24 11.86
N ASP A 149 -12.43 6.39 10.94
CA ASP A 149 -13.46 5.39 11.19
C ASP A 149 -12.96 4.04 10.62
N THR A 150 -13.84 3.06 10.57
CA THR A 150 -13.57 1.72 10.07
C THR A 150 -13.20 1.75 8.59
N ARG A 151 -11.90 1.60 8.33
CA ARG A 151 -11.35 1.44 6.98
C ARG A 151 -11.23 -0.03 6.60
N VAL A 152 -11.57 -0.34 5.35
CA VAL A 152 -11.29 -1.62 4.70
C VAL A 152 -10.28 -1.39 3.58
N SER A 153 -9.34 -2.32 3.41
CA SER A 153 -8.38 -2.26 2.31
C SER A 153 -8.34 -3.56 1.54
N LEU A 154 -8.46 -3.46 0.22
CA LEU A 154 -8.35 -4.59 -0.69
C LEU A 154 -6.96 -4.56 -1.33
N THR A 155 -6.06 -5.37 -0.77
CA THR A 155 -4.69 -5.50 -1.28
C THR A 155 -4.63 -6.62 -2.32
N ILE A 156 -4.24 -6.29 -3.54
CA ILE A 156 -4.12 -7.22 -4.66
C ILE A 156 -2.63 -7.38 -5.00
N ARG A 157 -2.19 -8.64 -5.17
CA ARG A 157 -0.81 -9.01 -5.48
C ARG A 157 -0.77 -10.19 -6.43
N TYR A 158 0.21 -10.21 -7.34
CA TYR A 158 0.47 -11.37 -8.20
C TYR A 158 1.47 -12.33 -7.54
N VAL A 159 1.02 -13.56 -7.26
CA VAL A 159 1.75 -14.54 -6.44
C VAL A 159 1.83 -15.92 -7.13
N PRO A 160 2.63 -16.08 -8.21
CA PRO A 160 2.69 -17.32 -8.98
C PRO A 160 3.32 -18.49 -8.19
N LYS A 161 2.84 -19.70 -8.47
CA LYS A 161 3.43 -20.95 -7.92
C LYS A 161 4.81 -21.17 -8.49
N VAL A 162 5.74 -21.61 -7.65
CA VAL A 162 7.03 -22.14 -8.12
C VAL A 162 7.11 -23.64 -7.86
N LEU A 163 7.53 -24.40 -8.87
CA LEU A 163 7.92 -25.79 -8.68
C LEU A 163 9.25 -25.80 -7.91
N LYS A 164 9.26 -26.40 -6.72
CA LYS A 164 10.51 -26.81 -6.08
C LYS A 164 10.91 -28.13 -6.72
N THR A 165 11.85 -28.13 -7.66
CA THR A 165 12.42 -29.39 -8.16
C THR A 165 13.30 -29.97 -7.04
N PRO A 166 12.97 -31.13 -6.44
CA PRO A 166 13.90 -31.78 -5.53
C PRO A 166 15.09 -32.26 -6.35
N LEU A 167 16.27 -31.68 -6.12
CA LEU A 167 17.52 -32.21 -6.64
C LEU A 167 17.78 -33.55 -5.94
N LEU A 168 17.33 -34.64 -6.56
CA LEU A 168 17.77 -35.99 -6.21
C LEU A 168 19.22 -36.14 -6.68
N LEU A 169 20.17 -35.69 -5.84
CA LEU A 169 21.57 -36.10 -5.95
C LEU A 169 21.64 -37.59 -5.60
N GLY A 170 21.43 -38.44 -6.61
CA GLY A 170 21.71 -39.86 -6.51
C GLY A 170 23.18 -40.05 -6.17
N ARG A 171 23.47 -40.64 -4.99
CA ARG A 171 24.78 -41.20 -4.68
C ARG A 171 25.13 -42.18 -5.80
N ARG A 172 26.10 -41.83 -6.65
CA ARG A 172 26.78 -42.81 -7.50
C ARG A 172 27.45 -43.81 -6.56
N ARG A 173 27.09 -45.09 -6.72
CA ARG A 173 27.70 -46.23 -6.03
C ARG A 173 29.14 -46.40 -6.47
#